data_AF-A0A800MB55-F1
#
_entry.id   AF-A0A800MB55-F1
#
_cell.length_a   1.000
_cell.length_b   1.000
_cell.length_c   1.000
_cell.angle_alpha   90.00
_cell.angle_beta   90.00
_cell.angle_gamma   90.00
#
_symmetry.space_group_name_H-M   'P 1'
#
loop_
_entity.id
_entity.type
_entity.pdbx_description
1 polymer ?
#
loop_
_entity_poly.entity_id
_entity_poly.type
_entity_poly.pdbx_seq_one_letter_code
_entity_poly.pdbx_strand_id
1 'polypeptide(L)' 'MGTIERLDPALDKLIARDAKIEQLADGFDWSEGPVWVRTKQGHEFLLFSDIPPNKIYKWSEQGGLEEFLHPSG' A
#
# COMPACT_ATOMS: atom_id res chain seq x y z
N MET A 1 5.24 -12.70 -9.46
CA MET A 1 4.98 -12.49 -8.02
C MET A 1 6.32 -12.46 -7.29
N GLY A 2 6.48 -11.61 -6.28
CA GLY A 2 7.73 -11.47 -5.55
C GLY A 2 8.06 -12.68 -4.68
N THR A 3 9.34 -12.80 -4.28
CA THR A 3 9.83 -13.80 -3.33
C THR A 3 10.50 -13.14 -2.15
N ILE A 4 10.43 -13.76 -0.97
CA ILE A 4 11.17 -13.30 0.21
C ILE A 4 12.50 -14.04 0.26
N GLU A 5 13.59 -13.36 -0.08
CA GLU A 5 14.94 -13.88 0.11
C GLU A 5 15.36 -13.69 1.57
N ARG A 6 15.83 -14.78 2.21
CA ARG A 6 16.16 -14.80 3.64
C ARG A 6 17.66 -14.96 3.82
N LEU A 7 18.37 -13.84 3.93
CA LEU A 7 19.84 -13.80 4.06
C LEU A 7 20.31 -14.03 5.51
N ASP A 8 19.48 -13.69 6.51
CA ASP A 8 19.78 -13.86 7.93
C ASP A 8 18.60 -14.58 8.64
N PRO A 9 18.85 -15.63 9.44
CA PRO A 9 17.82 -16.34 10.20
C PRO A 9 17.00 -15.45 11.15
N ALA A 10 17.51 -14.29 11.57
CA ALA A 10 16.78 -13.33 12.41
C ALA A 10 15.48 -12.83 11.74
N LEU A 11 15.40 -12.84 10.40
CA LEU A 11 14.21 -12.44 9.66
C LEU A 11 12.99 -13.32 9.97
N ASP A 12 13.18 -14.59 10.34
CA ASP A 12 12.10 -15.51 10.71
C ASP A 12 11.33 -15.05 11.96
N LYS A 13 11.92 -14.15 12.77
CA LYS A 13 11.24 -13.52 13.91
C LYS A 13 10.32 -12.36 13.51
N LEU A 14 10.49 -11.80 12.31
CA LEU A 14 9.76 -10.61 11.83
C LEU A 14 8.71 -10.97 10.77
N ILE A 15 9.02 -11.94 9.91
CA ILE A 15 8.17 -12.32 8.78
C ILE A 15 7.97 -13.83 8.79
N ALA A 16 6.71 -14.26 8.94
CA ALA A 16 6.31 -15.66 8.90
C ALA A 16 6.80 -16.38 7.62
N ARG A 17 7.11 -17.67 7.72
CA ARG A 17 7.67 -18.44 6.59
C ARG A 17 6.69 -18.64 5.44
N ASP A 18 5.40 -18.61 5.75
CA ASP A 18 4.28 -18.75 4.81
C ASP A 18 3.68 -17.39 4.40
N ALA A 19 4.29 -16.27 4.82
CA ALA A 19 3.88 -14.94 4.39
C ALA A 19 3.93 -14.83 2.86
N LYS A 20 2.86 -14.26 2.29
CA LYS A 20 2.73 -14.06 0.84
C LYS A 20 2.86 -12.59 0.50
N ILE A 21 3.57 -12.30 -0.58
CA ILE A 21 3.60 -10.97 -1.17
C ILE A 21 2.38 -10.83 -2.07
N GLU A 22 1.57 -9.82 -1.81
CA GLU A 22 0.35 -9.51 -2.55
C GLU A 22 0.50 -8.17 -3.27
N GLN A 23 0.06 -8.13 -4.52
CA GLN A 23 0.00 -6.90 -5.31
C GLN A 23 -1.39 -6.31 -5.15
N LEU A 24 -1.49 -5.19 -4.42
CA LEU A 24 -2.77 -4.58 -4.09
C LEU A 24 -3.36 -3.75 -5.25
N ALA A 25 -2.49 -3.17 -6.08
CA ALA A 25 -2.84 -2.33 -7.22
C ALA A 25 -1.64 -2.16 -8.18
N ASP A 26 -1.91 -1.69 -9.40
CA ASP A 26 -0.92 -1.27 -10.41
C ASP A 26 -1.43 -0.10 -11.26
N GLY A 27 -0.64 0.28 -12.27
CA GLY A 27 -1.01 1.33 -13.23
C GLY A 27 -0.60 2.75 -12.81
N PHE A 28 0.32 2.89 -11.86
CA PHE A 28 0.83 4.19 -11.40
C PHE A 28 2.14 4.56 -12.10
N ASP A 29 2.37 5.85 -12.31
CA ASP A 29 3.64 6.35 -12.84
C ASP A 29 4.72 6.35 -11.75
N TRP A 30 4.39 6.89 -10.57
CA TRP A 30 5.29 6.92 -9.41
C TRP A 30 4.50 6.96 -8.10
N SER A 31 4.27 5.78 -7.53
CA SER A 31 3.61 5.62 -6.23
C SER A 31 4.56 5.94 -5.07
N GLU A 32 4.22 6.93 -4.24
CA GLU A 32 5.03 7.42 -3.11
C GLU A 32 4.19 7.90 -1.93
N GLY A 33 4.85 8.16 -0.80
CA GLY A 33 4.23 8.78 0.38
C GLY A 33 3.08 7.98 1.02
N PRO A 34 3.21 6.65 1.23
CA PRO A 34 2.15 5.86 1.83
C PRO A 34 1.88 6.29 3.28
N VAL A 35 0.60 6.47 3.64
CA VAL A 35 0.13 6.74 5.01
C VAL A 35 -1.05 5.84 5.33
N TRP A 36 -0.92 5.04 6.39
CA TRP A 36 -2.05 4.28 6.94
C TRP A 36 -2.92 5.20 7.81
N VAL A 37 -4.20 5.29 7.48
CA VAL A 37 -5.18 6.13 8.19
C VAL A 37 -6.18 5.24 8.92
N ARG A 38 -6.33 5.46 10.22
CA ARG A 38 -7.40 4.89 11.03
C ARG A 38 -8.27 6.02 11.58
N THR A 39 -9.53 6.04 11.19
CA THR A 39 -10.48 7.07 11.66
C THR A 39 -11.01 6.74 13.06
N LYS A 40 -11.59 7.74 13.74
CA LYS A 40 -12.27 7.53 15.04
C LYS A 40 -13.47 6.59 14.93
N GLN A 41 -14.07 6.50 13.73
CA GLN A 41 -15.18 5.61 13.40
C GLN A 41 -14.72 4.18 13.05
N GLY A 42 -13.41 3.91 13.11
CA GLY A 42 -12.85 2.58 12.85
C GLY A 42 -12.63 2.24 11.38
N HIS A 43 -12.74 3.22 10.46
CA HIS A 43 -12.39 2.99 9.06
C HIS A 43 -10.89 2.98 8.91
N GLU A 44 -10.38 2.05 8.11
CA GLU A 44 -8.95 1.85 7.86
C GLU A 44 -8.66 1.83 6.37
N PHE A 45 -7.66 2.60 5.94
CA PHE A 45 -7.26 2.67 4.55
C PHE A 45 -5.83 3.20 4.42
N LEU A 46 -5.19 2.84 3.32
CA LEU A 46 -3.91 3.39 2.87
C LEU A 46 -4.18 4.58 1.94
N LEU A 47 -3.53 5.71 2.19
CA LEU A 47 -3.39 6.78 1.20
C LEU A 47 -1.99 6.77 0.62
N PHE A 48 -1.84 7.06 -0.67
CA PHE A 48 -0.55 7.28 -1.32
C PHE A 48 -0.72 8.16 -2.56
N SER A 49 0.36 8.81 -3.00
CA SER A 49 0.36 9.69 -4.16
C SER A 49 0.85 8.96 -5.42
N ASP A 50 0.27 9.29 -6.57
CA ASP A 50 0.88 9.10 -7.87
C ASP A 50 1.35 10.46 -8.38
N ILE A 51 2.67 10.68 -8.37
CA ILE A 51 3.25 12.02 -8.43
C ILE A 51 3.05 12.70 -9.81
N PRO A 52 3.47 12.12 -10.95
CA PRO A 52 3.32 12.79 -12.24
C PRO A 52 1.86 13.08 -12.63
N PRO A 53 0.89 12.17 -12.39
CA PRO A 53 -0.54 12.43 -12.66
C PRO A 53 -1.23 13.38 -11.68
N ASN A 54 -0.56 13.79 -10.59
CA ASN A 54 -1.10 14.67 -9.55
C ASN A 54 -2.37 14.11 -8.88
N LYS A 55 -2.29 12.84 -8.44
CA LYS A 55 -3.41 12.13 -7.80
C LYS A 55 -3.01 11.58 -6.44
N ILE A 56 -3.96 11.55 -5.52
CA ILE A 56 -3.90 10.69 -4.33
C ILE A 56 -4.88 9.55 -4.53
N TYR A 57 -4.43 8.34 -4.26
CA TYR A 57 -5.24 7.13 -4.21
C TYR A 57 -5.50 6.70 -2.78
N LYS A 58 -6.65 6.07 -2.57
CA LYS A 58 -7.01 5.37 -1.35
C LYS A 58 -7.17 3.90 -1.65
N TRP A 59 -6.58 3.05 -0.83
CA TRP A 59 -6.80 1.61 -0.88
C TRP A 59 -7.36 1.11 0.46
N SER A 60 -8.40 0.27 0.41
CA SER A 60 -8.93 -0.42 1.59
C SER A 60 -9.28 -1.87 1.26
N GLU A 61 -9.25 -2.75 2.25
CA GLU A 61 -9.66 -4.16 2.10
C GLU A 61 -11.07 -4.32 1.52
N GLN A 62 -12.00 -3.45 1.95
CA GLN A 62 -13.41 -3.54 1.53
C GLN A 62 -13.67 -2.89 0.17
N GLY A 63 -12.98 -1.78 -0.13
CA GLY A 63 -13.24 -0.96 -1.31
C GLY A 63 -12.26 -1.19 -2.47
N GLY A 64 -11.14 -1.87 -2.23
CA GLY A 64 -10.02 -1.90 -3.17
C GLY A 64 -9.40 -0.52 -3.37
N LEU A 65 -8.83 -0.30 -4.55
CA LEU A 65 -8.23 0.96 -4.96
C LEU A 65 -9.28 1.93 -5.51
N GLU A 66 -9.25 3.18 -5.06
CA GLU A 66 -10.07 4.27 -5.57
C GLU A 66 -9.29 5.59 -5.61
N GLU A 67 -9.64 6.49 -6.54
CA GLU A 67 -9.11 7.86 -6.57
C GLU A 67 -9.67 8.62 -5.36
N PHE A 68 -8.79 9.25 -4.58
CA PHE A 68 -9.16 10.00 -3.38
C PHE A 68 -9.18 11.51 -3.63
N LEU A 69 -8.20 12.02 -4.38
CA LEU A 69 -8.08 13.45 -4.69
C LEU A 69 -7.35 13.66 -6.02
N HIS A 70 -7.89 14.55 -6.86
CA HIS A 70 -7.30 14.99 -8.12
C HIS A 70 -7.91 16.34 -8.55
N PRO A 71 -7.11 17.39 -8.87
CA PRO A 71 -5.66 17.47 -8.63
C PRO A 71 -5.33 17.42 -7.14
N SER A 72 -4.20 16.81 -6.80
CA SER A 72 -3.70 16.74 -5.43
C SER A 72 -2.85 17.94 -4.98
N GLY A 73 -2.74 18.97 -5.83
CA GLY A 73 -2.08 20.25 -5.57
C GLY A 73 -2.03 21.13 -6.81
#